data_AF-A0A3D4UME7-F1
#
_entry.id   AF-A0A3D4UME7-F1
#
_cell.length_a   1.000
_cell.length_b   1.000
_cell.length_c   1.000
_cell.angle_alpha   90.00
_cell.angle_beta   90.00
_cell.angle_gamma   90.00
#
_symmetry.space_group_name_H-M   'P 1'
#
loop_
_entity.id
_entity.type
_entity.pdbx_description
1 polymer ?
#
loop_
_entity_poly.entity_id
_entity_poly.type
_entity_poly.pdbx_seq_one_letter_code
_entity_poly.pdbx_strand_id
1 'polypeptide(L)'
;HRTFRAALDQIAGLMVYEVTRELPMREIEIETPMTTTRCRVLAGAITIVPVLRAGLGMIDGILDVMPEARVGHLGLARDEQTLEPHAYLNKLP
;
A
#
# COMPACT_ATOMS: atom_id res chain seq x y z
N HIS A 1 -17.26 -4.46 -16.70
CA HIS A 1 -16.30 -3.82 -15.77
C HIS A 1 -15.03 -4.64 -15.44
N ARG A 2 -14.84 -5.88 -15.95
CA ARG A 2 -13.62 -6.66 -15.67
C ARG A 2 -12.34 -6.00 -16.21
N THR A 3 -12.38 -5.49 -17.44
CA THR A 3 -11.24 -4.83 -18.09
C THR A 3 -10.76 -3.60 -17.33
N PHE A 4 -11.70 -2.77 -16.83
CA PHE A 4 -11.36 -1.59 -16.04
C PHE A 4 -10.66 -1.97 -14.73
N ARG A 5 -11.19 -2.96 -13.99
CA ARG A 5 -10.55 -3.43 -12.75
C ARG A 5 -9.17 -4.00 -13.01
N ALA A 6 -9.02 -4.87 -14.01
CA ALA A 6 -7.72 -5.43 -14.37
C ALA A 6 -6.68 -4.35 -14.75
N ALA A 7 -7.10 -3.31 -15.46
CA ALA A 7 -6.22 -2.18 -15.77
C ALA A 7 -5.86 -1.39 -14.50
N LEU A 8 -6.83 -1.14 -13.62
CA LEU A 8 -6.59 -0.45 -12.35
C LEU A 8 -5.63 -1.23 -11.44
N ASP A 9 -5.77 -2.56 -11.36
CA ASP A 9 -4.89 -3.44 -10.60
C ASP A 9 -3.44 -3.35 -11.11
N GLN A 10 -3.25 -3.42 -12.44
CA GLN A 10 -1.92 -3.28 -13.06
C GLN A 10 -1.30 -1.91 -12.79
N ILE A 11 -2.09 -0.84 -12.93
CA ILE A 11 -1.62 0.53 -12.65
C ILE A 11 -1.26 0.68 -11.17
N ALA A 12 -2.06 0.12 -10.26
CA ALA A 12 -1.80 0.16 -8.82
C ALA A 12 -0.46 -0.51 -8.46
N GLY A 13 -0.19 -1.69 -9.02
CA GLY A 13 1.10 -2.38 -8.82
C GLY A 13 2.29 -1.57 -9.33
N LEU A 14 2.18 -0.98 -10.52
CA LEU A 14 3.24 -0.12 -11.10
C LEU A 14 3.49 1.14 -10.25
N MET A 15 2.43 1.77 -9.75
CA MET A 15 2.56 2.94 -8.88
C MET A 15 3.25 2.59 -7.57
N VAL A 16 2.90 1.45 -6.95
CA VAL A 16 3.51 1.06 -5.69
C VAL A 16 5.00 0.76 -5.82
N TYR A 17 5.42 0.14 -6.92
CA TYR A 17 6.85 -0.02 -7.20
C TYR A 17 7.59 1.33 -7.21
N GLU A 18 7.02 2.35 -7.87
CA GLU A 18 7.70 3.66 -7.98
C GLU A 18 7.68 4.44 -6.65
N VAL A 19 6.54 4.52 -5.96
CA VAL A 19 6.42 5.30 -4.71
C VAL A 19 7.20 4.68 -3.54
N THR A 20 7.56 3.41 -3.62
CA THR A 20 8.33 2.70 -2.56
C THR A 20 9.84 2.81 -2.74
N ARG A 21 10.32 3.38 -3.85
CA ARG A 21 11.74 3.42 -4.24
C ARG A 21 12.66 4.08 -3.22
N GLU A 22 12.16 5.10 -2.52
CA GLU A 22 12.93 5.89 -1.55
C GLU A 22 12.65 5.48 -0.10
N LEU A 23 11.92 4.37 0.12
CA LEU A 23 11.63 3.93 1.48
C LEU A 23 12.93 3.58 2.23
N PRO A 24 13.04 3.96 3.52
CA PRO A 24 14.20 3.62 4.32
C PRO A 24 14.42 2.12 4.38
N MET A 25 15.66 1.71 4.17
CA MET A 25 16.10 0.32 4.27
C MET A 25 17.13 0.17 5.38
N ARG A 26 17.20 -1.03 5.97
CA ARG A 26 18.24 -1.42 6.92
C ARG A 26 18.94 -2.68 6.41
N GLU A 27 20.20 -2.81 6.80
CA GLU A 27 21.01 -3.96 6.44
C GLU A 27 20.81 -5.09 7.46
N ILE A 28 20.72 -6.32 6.96
CA ILE A 28 20.66 -7.54 7.77
C ILE A 28 21.64 -8.56 7.22
N GLU A 29 22.09 -9.47 8.07
CA GLU A 29 22.89 -10.62 7.68
C GLU A 29 21.97 -11.83 7.48
N ILE A 30 22.14 -12.53 6.36
CA ILE A 30 21.38 -13.73 6.03
C ILE A 30 22.33 -14.87 5.64
N GLU A 31 21.93 -16.09 5.95
CA GLU A 31 22.61 -17.29 5.48
C GLU A 31 21.99 -17.74 4.14
N THR A 32 22.81 -17.84 3.10
CA THR A 32 22.41 -18.43 1.82
C THR A 32 22.98 -19.84 1.71
N PRO A 33 22.50 -20.68 0.77
CA PRO A 33 23.08 -22.01 0.57
C PRO A 33 24.58 -22.02 0.26
N MET A 34 25.15 -20.88 -0.15
CA MET A 34 26.57 -20.76 -0.52
C MET A 34 27.42 -20.12 0.58
N THR A 35 26.91 -19.07 1.23
CA THR A 35 27.63 -18.29 2.25
C THR A 35 26.70 -17.35 3.00
N THR A 36 27.14 -16.89 4.17
CA THR A 36 26.58 -15.71 4.83
C THR A 36 26.86 -14.45 4.02
N THR A 37 25.85 -13.60 3.86
CA THR A 37 25.96 -12.32 3.15
C THR A 37 25.07 -11.25 3.78
N ARG A 38 25.31 -9.99 3.43
CA ARG A 38 24.50 -8.86 3.88
C ARG A 38 23.48 -8.48 2.80
N CYS A 39 22.24 -8.26 3.19
CA CYS A 39 21.17 -7.80 2.30
C CYS A 39 20.41 -6.62 2.93
N ARG A 40 19.61 -5.94 2.12
CA ARG A 40 18.79 -4.81 2.56
C ARG A 40 17.33 -5.22 2.63
N VAL A 41 16.67 -4.82 3.71
CA VAL A 41 15.23 -4.98 3.92
C VAL A 41 14.62 -3.64 4.28
N LEU A 42 13.31 -3.47 4.07
CA LEU A 42 12.59 -2.29 4.53
C LEU A 42 12.81 -2.09 6.03
N ALA A 43 13.09 -0.85 6.43
CA ALA A 43 13.41 -0.53 7.82
C ALA A 43 12.15 -0.52 8.72
N GLY A 44 10.96 -0.40 8.13
CA GLY A 44 9.69 -0.34 8.86
C GLY A 44 8.59 -1.16 8.19
N ALA A 45 7.52 -1.41 8.95
CA ALA A 45 6.32 -2.04 8.44
C ALA A 45 5.51 -1.07 7.58
N ILE A 46 4.99 -1.57 6.47
CA ILE A 46 4.19 -0.78 5.52
C ILE A 46 2.71 -0.94 5.86
N THR A 47 1.98 0.17 5.81
CA THR A 47 0.53 0.19 5.98
C THR A 47 -0.10 0.89 4.78
N ILE A 48 -1.03 0.21 4.13
CA ILE A 48 -1.83 0.74 3.03
C ILE A 48 -3.14 1.25 3.62
N VAL A 49 -3.50 2.49 3.31
CA VAL A 49 -4.74 3.12 3.80
C VAL A 49 -5.60 3.58 2.61
N PRO A 50 -6.45 2.70 2.04
CA PRO A 50 -7.49 3.10 1.09
C PRO A 50 -8.44 4.13 1.68
N VAL A 51 -8.68 5.21 0.93
CA VAL A 51 -9.78 6.14 1.20
C VAL A 51 -11.06 5.57 0.59
N LEU A 52 -12.06 5.31 1.43
CA LEU A 52 -13.29 4.65 1.02
C LEU A 52 -14.21 5.57 0.22
N ARG A 53 -14.89 5.06 -0.83
CA ARG A 53 -14.81 3.68 -1.35
C ARG A 53 -13.84 3.52 -2.53
N ALA A 54 -13.43 4.62 -3.16
CA ALA A 54 -12.69 4.58 -4.42
C ALA A 54 -11.34 3.86 -4.30
N GLY A 55 -10.66 3.98 -3.16
CA GLY A 55 -9.37 3.33 -2.92
C GLY A 55 -9.42 1.80 -2.85
N LEU A 56 -10.60 1.19 -2.66
CA LEU A 56 -10.72 -0.28 -2.57
C LEU A 56 -10.30 -0.98 -3.86
N GLY A 57 -10.52 -0.35 -5.02
CA GLY A 57 -10.23 -0.95 -6.32
C GLY A 57 -8.74 -1.08 -6.65
N MET A 58 -7.85 -0.58 -5.79
CA MET A 58 -6.40 -0.61 -6.00
C MET A 58 -5.69 -1.57 -5.04
N ILE A 59 -6.36 -2.04 -4.00
CA ILE A 59 -5.72 -2.77 -2.90
C ILE A 59 -5.06 -4.05 -3.39
N ASP A 60 -5.78 -4.82 -4.21
CA ASP A 60 -5.30 -6.13 -4.67
C ASP A 60 -4.00 -5.99 -5.47
N GLY A 61 -3.96 -5.06 -6.44
CA GLY A 61 -2.76 -4.80 -7.23
C GLY A 61 -1.56 -4.28 -6.41
N ILE A 62 -1.81 -3.61 -5.28
CA ILE A 62 -0.75 -3.20 -4.36
C ILE A 62 -0.25 -4.39 -3.53
N LEU A 63 -1.16 -5.19 -2.98
CA LEU A 63 -0.82 -6.34 -2.14
C LEU A 63 -0.10 -7.45 -2.92
N ASP A 64 -0.36 -7.57 -4.23
CA ASP A 64 0.40 -8.46 -5.12
C ASP A 64 1.90 -8.11 -5.16
N VAL A 65 2.26 -6.83 -5.01
CA VAL A 65 3.66 -6.37 -4.96
C VAL A 65 4.20 -6.38 -3.52
N MET A 66 3.36 -6.08 -2.53
CA MET A 66 3.75 -5.95 -1.12
C MET A 66 2.83 -6.76 -0.20
N PRO A 67 2.95 -8.10 -0.18
CA PRO A 67 2.03 -8.98 0.55
C PRO A 67 2.11 -8.81 2.07
N GLU A 68 3.25 -8.35 2.60
CA GLU A 68 3.49 -8.11 4.03
C GLU A 68 2.85 -6.82 4.55
N ALA A 69 2.26 -6.00 3.68
CA ALA A 69 1.68 -4.72 4.07
C ALA A 69 0.37 -4.90 4.84
N ARG A 70 0.22 -4.15 5.94
CA ARG A 70 -1.03 -4.09 6.72
C ARG A 70 -2.04 -3.20 6.02
N VAL A 71 -3.34 -3.47 6.19
CA VAL A 71 -4.40 -2.65 5.58
C VAL A 71 -5.21 -1.95 6.66
N GLY A 72 -5.17 -0.62 6.67
CA GLY A 72 -6.06 0.26 7.44
C GLY A 72 -7.15 0.86 6.54
N HIS A 73 -8.31 1.23 7.08
CA HIS A 73 -9.39 1.81 6.27
C HIS A 73 -9.77 3.19 6.79
N LEU A 74 -9.81 4.18 5.90
CA LEU A 74 -10.25 5.54 6.19
C LEU A 74 -11.46 5.88 5.33
N GLY A 75 -12.58 6.21 5.96
CA GLY A 75 -13.79 6.68 5.29
C GLY A 75 -13.96 8.18 5.45
N LEU A 76 -13.95 8.90 4.33
CA LEU A 76 -14.16 10.34 4.28
C LEU A 76 -15.41 10.66 3.46
N ALA A 77 -16.24 11.57 3.99
CA ALA A 77 -17.36 12.16 3.27
C ALA A 77 -17.20 13.69 3.30
N ARG A 78 -17.67 14.38 2.27
CA ARG A 78 -17.70 15.84 2.28
C ARG A 78 -19.01 16.32 2.86
N ASP A 79 -18.96 17.39 3.65
CA ASP A 79 -20.15 18.16 3.96
C ASP A 79 -20.74 18.77 2.69
N GLU A 80 -22.06 18.74 2.53
CA GLU A 80 -22.74 19.18 1.29
C GLU A 80 -22.72 20.70 1.10
N GLN A 81 -22.53 21.47 2.18
CA GLN A 81 -22.55 22.93 2.17
C GLN A 81 -21.13 23.52 2.22
N THR A 82 -20.30 23.05 3.17
CA THR A 82 -18.96 23.59 3.38
C THR A 82 -17.91 22.91 2.50
N LEU A 83 -18.22 21.73 1.95
CA LEU A 83 -17.31 20.87 1.19
C LEU A 83 -16.11 20.33 2.00
N GLU A 84 -16.11 20.55 3.31
CA GLU A 84 -15.05 20.09 4.19
C GLU A 84 -15.09 18.55 4.35
N PRO A 85 -13.93 17.88 4.38
CA PRO A 85 -13.88 16.43 4.56
C PRO A 85 -14.08 16.05 6.03
N HIS A 86 -15.07 15.20 6.30
CA HIS A 86 -15.32 14.60 7.60
C HIS A 86 -15.05 13.10 7.57
N ALA A 87 -14.31 12.60 8.57
CA ALA A 87 -14.05 11.19 8.73
C ALA A 87 -15.23 10.49 9.41
N TYR A 88 -15.88 9.56 8.70
CA TYR A 88 -16.95 8.71 9.25
C TYR A 88 -16.44 7.32 9.65
N LEU A 89 -15.25 6.92 9.17
CA LEU A 89 -14.60 5.68 9.57
C LEU A 89 -13.10 5.94 9.73
N ASN A 90 -12.56 5.59 10.88
CA ASN A 90 -11.12 5.59 11.13
C ASN A 90 -10.72 4.26 11.77
N LYS A 91 -10.24 3.32 10.94
CA LYS A 91 -9.80 1.99 11.38
C LYS A 91 -8.37 1.75 10.92
N LEU A 92 -7.44 2.44 11.58
CA LEU A 92 -6.00 2.33 11.34
C LEU A 92 -5.37 1.30 12.30
N PRO A 93 -4.36 0.55 11.84
CA PRO A 93 -3.61 -0.43 12.64
C PRO A 93 -2.43 0.18 13.41
#